data_AF-H0EVF3-F1
#
_entry.id   AF-H0EVF3-F1
#
_cell.length_a   1.000
_cell.length_b   1.000
_cell.length_c   1.000
_cell.angle_alpha   90.00
_cell.angle_beta   90.00
_cell.angle_gamma   90.00
#
_symmetry.space_group_name_H-M   'P 1'
#
loop_
_entity.id
_entity.type
_entity.pdbx_description
1 polymer ?
#
loop_
_entity_poly.entity_id
_entity_poly.type
_entity_poly.pdbx_seq_one_letter_code
_entity_poly.pdbx_strand_id
1 'polypeptide(L)'
;MALTSYEINSLIAIERITASISVLSTLILIATFSFVKESRTLSNTLIFYASFANLFSSIAALIGSSALHNENGALCQFQGFLLQMFMQSDPFWSCAIAINIYLVFFRRYDAQRLKGLYWIYGLICYGLPFISALFCLLYRDKTRGKIYGEATVSPLL
;
A
#
# COMPACT_ATOMS: atom_id res chain seq x y z
N MET A 1 -19.38 -4.76 20.63
CA MET A 1 -19.08 -3.52 21.38
C MET A 1 -18.96 -2.42 20.34
N ALA A 2 -19.92 -1.50 20.27
CA ALA A 2 -19.88 -0.39 19.32
C ALA A 2 -19.03 0.75 19.91
N LEU A 3 -18.12 1.31 19.12
CA LEU A 3 -17.30 2.45 19.54
C LEU A 3 -18.20 3.67 19.78
N THR A 4 -17.81 4.51 20.75
CA THR A 4 -18.45 5.81 20.97
C THR A 4 -18.07 6.81 19.88
N SER A 5 -18.93 7.79 19.59
CA SER A 5 -18.67 8.81 18.56
C SER A 5 -17.40 9.63 18.84
N TYR A 6 -17.02 9.78 20.11
CA TYR A 6 -15.77 10.42 20.50
C TYR A 6 -14.54 9.61 20.04
N GLU A 7 -14.54 8.31 20.30
CA GLU A 7 -13.46 7.40 19.89
C GLU A 7 -13.31 7.35 18.37
N ILE A 8 -14.43 7.33 17.63
CA ILE A 8 -14.42 7.36 16.17
C ILE A 8 -13.79 8.65 15.65
N ASN A 9 -14.17 9.81 16.20
CA ASN A 9 -13.62 11.09 15.79
C ASN A 9 -12.12 11.22 16.13
N SER A 10 -11.68 10.70 17.28
CA SER A 10 -10.26 10.65 17.63
C SER A 10 -9.46 9.77 16.67
N LEU A 11 -10.00 8.59 16.31
CA LEU A 11 -9.34 7.69 15.36
C LEU A 11 -9.20 8.34 13.98
N ILE A 12 -10.27 8.97 13.48
CA ILE A 12 -10.25 9.69 12.20
C ILE A 12 -9.22 10.83 12.25
N ALA A 13 -9.14 11.58 13.34
CA ALA A 13 -8.17 12.67 13.48
C ALA A 13 -6.73 12.16 13.44
N ILE A 14 -6.43 11.08 14.17
CA ILE A 14 -5.09 10.47 14.20
C ILE A 14 -4.71 9.91 12.83
N GLU A 15 -5.63 9.21 12.17
CA GLU A 15 -5.44 8.66 10.82
C GLU A 15 -5.10 9.78 9.83
N ARG A 16 -5.88 10.87 9.83
CA ARG A 16 -5.65 12.00 8.92
C ARG A 16 -4.31 12.69 9.15
N ILE A 17 -3.92 12.92 10.40
CA ILE A 17 -2.64 13.55 10.72
C ILE A 17 -1.49 12.65 10.24
N THR A 18 -1.57 11.35 10.57
CA THR A 18 -0.52 10.38 10.23
C THR A 18 -0.39 10.18 8.72
N ALA A 19 -1.52 10.05 8.02
CA ALA A 19 -1.54 9.92 6.56
C ALA A 19 -0.99 11.19 5.88
N SER A 20 -1.33 12.38 6.38
CA SER A 20 -0.82 13.64 5.83
C SER A 20 0.70 13.77 5.99
N ILE A 21 1.22 13.43 7.18
CA ILE A 21 2.66 13.42 7.44
C ILE A 21 3.36 12.40 6.53
N SER A 22 2.80 11.20 6.40
CA SER A 22 3.33 10.14 5.53
C SER A 22 3.40 10.57 4.06
N VAL A 23 2.34 11.22 3.55
CA VAL A 23 2.32 11.78 2.19
C VAL A 23 3.42 12.84 2.01
N LEU A 24 3.55 13.77 2.95
CA LEU A 24 4.59 14.81 2.87
C LEU A 24 6.00 14.19 2.88
N SER A 25 6.27 13.26 3.80
CA SER A 25 7.57 12.59 3.90
C SER A 25 7.91 11.78 2.64
N THR A 26 6.94 11.05 2.09
CA THR A 26 7.15 10.26 0.86
C THR A 26 7.36 11.15 -0.37
N LEU A 27 6.65 12.28 -0.48
CA LEU A 27 6.87 13.27 -1.55
C LEU A 27 8.27 13.90 -1.45
N ILE A 28 8.72 14.24 -0.24
CA ILE A 28 10.09 14.74 -0.02
C ILE A 28 11.10 13.69 -0.46
N LEU A 29 10.92 12.42 -0.08
CA LEU A 29 11.81 11.33 -0.48
C LEU A 29 11.89 11.19 -2.01
N ILE A 30 10.74 11.16 -2.69
CA ILE A 30 10.65 11.07 -4.15
C ILE A 30 11.36 12.27 -4.82
N ALA A 31 11.14 13.48 -4.30
CA ALA A 31 11.78 14.69 -4.79
C ALA A 31 13.31 14.62 -4.60
N THR A 32 13.79 14.30 -3.39
CA THR A 32 15.22 14.19 -3.09
C THR A 32 15.89 13.17 -3.98
N PHE A 33 15.31 11.98 -4.17
CA PHE A 33 15.88 10.95 -5.05
C PHE A 33 15.91 11.39 -6.52
N SER A 34 14.93 12.18 -6.95
CA SER A 34 14.85 12.69 -8.33
C SER A 34 15.92 13.75 -8.60
N PHE A 35 16.13 14.69 -7.67
CA PHE A 35 17.08 15.79 -7.81
C PHE A 35 18.53 15.40 -7.51
N VAL A 36 18.77 14.50 -6.54
CA VAL A 36 20.12 14.11 -6.11
C VAL A 36 20.59 12.87 -6.88
N LYS A 37 21.30 13.08 -8.00
CA LYS A 37 21.83 11.97 -8.84
C LYS A 37 22.78 11.03 -8.10
N GLU A 38 23.53 11.56 -7.14
CA GLU A 38 24.48 10.80 -6.33
C GLU A 38 23.79 9.79 -5.39
N SER A 39 22.51 10.05 -5.06
CA SER A 39 21.72 9.17 -4.21
C SER A 39 21.21 7.90 -4.93
N ARG A 40 21.48 7.73 -6.23
CA ARG A 40 20.98 6.60 -7.05
C ARG A 40 21.78 5.32 -6.83
N THR A 41 21.95 4.96 -5.57
CA THR A 41 22.45 3.64 -5.18
C THR A 41 21.36 2.59 -5.38
N LEU A 42 21.79 1.34 -5.39
CA LEU A 42 20.89 0.21 -5.59
C LEU A 42 19.79 0.16 -4.51
N SER A 43 20.18 0.26 -3.23
CA SER A 43 19.26 0.28 -2.09
C SER A 43 18.28 1.46 -2.16
N ASN A 44 18.78 2.65 -2.50
CA ASN A 44 17.94 3.85 -2.58
C ASN A 44 16.92 3.76 -3.74
N THR A 45 17.26 3.05 -4.82
CA THR A 45 16.33 2.79 -5.94
C THR A 45 15.16 1.90 -5.50
N LEU A 46 15.40 0.88 -4.66
CA LEU A 46 14.33 0.05 -4.12
C LEU A 46 13.42 0.84 -3.18
N ILE A 47 13.99 1.69 -2.32
CA ILE A 47 13.24 2.58 -1.44
C ILE A 47 12.37 3.55 -2.25
N PHE A 48 12.88 4.07 -3.37
CA PHE A 48 12.11 4.91 -4.28
C PHE A 48 10.88 4.19 -4.84
N TYR A 49 11.00 2.95 -5.30
CA TYR A 49 9.85 2.15 -5.75
C TYR A 49 8.87 1.86 -4.61
N ALA A 50 9.38 1.47 -3.42
CA ALA A 50 8.55 1.25 -2.24
C ALA A 50 7.76 2.50 -1.83
N SER A 51 8.35 3.69 -2.00
CA SER A 51 7.72 4.97 -1.65
C SER A 51 6.45 5.25 -2.45
N PHE A 52 6.34 4.76 -3.69
CA PHE A 52 5.09 4.85 -4.44
C PHE A 52 3.98 4.02 -3.78
N ALA A 53 4.29 2.81 -3.31
CA ALA A 53 3.30 2.00 -2.61
C ALA A 53 2.79 2.69 -1.33
N ASN A 54 3.72 3.27 -0.54
CA ASN A 54 3.36 4.05 0.64
C ASN A 54 2.54 5.31 0.34
N LEU A 55 2.87 6.00 -0.75
CA LEU A 55 2.12 7.17 -1.20
C LEU A 55 0.67 6.77 -1.56
N PHE A 56 0.49 5.71 -2.36
CA PHE A 56 -0.84 5.23 -2.72
C PHE A 56 -1.64 4.70 -1.52
N SER A 57 -0.99 4.00 -0.59
CA SER A 57 -1.62 3.55 0.66
C SER A 57 -2.11 4.73 1.51
N SER A 58 -1.27 5.77 1.65
CA SER A 58 -1.62 6.97 2.42
C SER A 58 -2.74 7.78 1.74
N ILE A 59 -2.75 7.84 0.40
CA ILE A 59 -3.85 8.43 -0.37
C ILE A 59 -5.14 7.63 -0.18
N ALA A 60 -5.07 6.30 -0.18
CA ALA A 60 -6.24 5.44 0.07
C ALA A 60 -6.82 5.64 1.47
N ALA A 61 -5.97 5.79 2.49
CA ALA A 61 -6.42 6.13 3.85
C ALA A 61 -7.15 7.50 3.88
N LEU A 62 -6.59 8.51 3.22
CA LEU A 62 -7.24 9.83 3.12
C LEU A 62 -8.59 9.78 2.38
N ILE A 63 -8.71 8.97 1.32
CA ILE A 63 -9.99 8.73 0.62
C ILE A 63 -10.98 8.04 1.56
N GLY A 64 -10.54 7.08 2.38
CA GLY A 64 -11.37 6.34 3.33
C GLY A 64 -12.14 7.21 4.29
N SER A 65 -11.52 8.24 4.82
CA SER A 65 -12.20 9.21 5.68
C SER A 65 -13.39 9.89 5.00
N SER A 66 -13.37 10.07 3.67
CA SER A 66 -14.49 10.63 2.90
C SER A 66 -15.50 9.58 2.43
N ALA A 67 -15.05 8.32 2.24
CA ALA A 67 -15.90 7.20 1.87
C ALA A 67 -16.83 6.75 3.02
N LEU A 68 -16.47 7.02 4.28
CA LEU A 68 -17.35 6.80 5.44
C LEU A 68 -18.72 7.50 5.32
N HIS A 69 -18.82 8.57 4.51
CA HIS A 69 -20.08 9.30 4.31
C HIS A 69 -20.90 8.77 3.12
N ASN A 70 -20.33 7.91 2.26
CA ASN A 70 -20.96 7.40 1.03
C ASN A 70 -20.54 5.94 0.76
N GLU A 71 -21.15 5.01 1.51
CA GLU A 71 -20.81 3.58 1.51
C GLU A 71 -21.11 2.86 0.18
N ASN A 72 -21.95 3.43 -0.69
CA ASN A 72 -22.43 2.79 -1.92
C ASN A 72 -21.66 3.18 -3.19
N GLY A 73 -20.66 4.06 -3.08
CA GLY A 73 -19.94 4.58 -4.23
C GLY A 73 -18.83 3.67 -4.76
N ALA A 74 -18.57 3.73 -6.07
CA ALA A 74 -17.38 3.12 -6.68
C ALA A 74 -16.06 3.56 -6.01
N LEU A 75 -16.06 4.73 -5.35
CA LEU A 75 -14.94 5.21 -4.54
C LEU A 75 -14.60 4.29 -3.35
N CYS A 76 -15.60 3.74 -2.65
CA CYS A 76 -15.37 2.84 -1.52
C CYS A 76 -14.72 1.52 -1.99
N GLN A 77 -15.20 0.98 -3.12
CA GLN A 77 -14.63 -0.23 -3.71
C GLN A 77 -13.18 0.01 -4.18
N PHE A 78 -12.93 1.15 -4.82
CA PHE A 78 -11.60 1.54 -5.27
C PHE A 78 -10.64 1.77 -4.10
N GLN A 79 -11.09 2.43 -3.04
CA GLN A 79 -10.32 2.63 -1.81
C GLN A 79 -9.95 1.28 -1.17
N GLY A 80 -10.91 0.37 -1.01
CA GLY A 80 -10.65 -0.97 -0.46
C GLY A 80 -9.65 -1.77 -1.31
N PHE A 81 -9.75 -1.66 -2.64
CA PHE A 81 -8.78 -2.25 -3.56
C PHE A 81 -7.37 -1.65 -3.37
N LEU A 82 -7.25 -0.32 -3.31
CA LEU A 82 -5.97 0.37 -3.11
C LEU A 82 -5.33 -0.01 -1.76
N LEU A 83 -6.11 0.02 -0.67
CA LEU A 83 -5.63 -0.37 0.66
C LEU A 83 -5.12 -1.81 0.64
N GLN A 84 -5.89 -2.76 0.14
CA GLN A 84 -5.48 -4.16 0.10
C GLN A 84 -4.21 -4.38 -0.73
N MET A 85 -4.12 -3.74 -1.89
CA MET A 85 -2.99 -3.88 -2.79
C MET A 85 -1.72 -3.27 -2.18
N PHE A 86 -1.79 -2.01 -1.74
CA PHE A 86 -0.60 -1.26 -1.35
C PHE A 86 -0.16 -1.52 0.09
N MET A 87 -1.09 -1.79 1.01
CA MET A 87 -0.75 -2.15 2.40
C MET A 87 -0.01 -3.49 2.47
N GLN A 88 -0.36 -4.44 1.60
CA GLN A 88 0.35 -5.72 1.51
C GLN A 88 1.66 -5.62 0.72
N SER A 89 1.73 -4.72 -0.27
CA SER A 89 2.96 -4.49 -1.05
C SER A 89 4.11 -3.93 -0.20
N ASP A 90 3.81 -3.07 0.77
CA ASP A 90 4.81 -2.41 1.61
C ASP A 90 5.73 -3.37 2.41
N PRO A 91 5.21 -4.38 3.13
CA PRO A 91 6.07 -5.35 3.81
C PRO A 91 6.90 -6.19 2.82
N PHE A 92 6.39 -6.49 1.62
CA PHE A 92 7.17 -7.18 0.59
C PHE A 92 8.34 -6.33 0.11
N TRP A 93 8.14 -5.02 -0.11
CA TRP A 93 9.21 -4.09 -0.44
C TRP A 93 10.24 -3.99 0.69
N SER A 94 9.81 -3.93 1.94
CA SER A 94 10.70 -3.93 3.10
C SER A 94 11.54 -5.22 3.18
N CYS A 95 10.93 -6.38 2.92
CA CYS A 95 11.64 -7.65 2.83
C CYS A 95 12.65 -7.67 1.67
N ALA A 96 12.29 -7.15 0.50
CA ALA A 96 13.19 -7.07 -0.65
C ALA A 96 14.41 -6.18 -0.35
N ILE A 97 14.20 -5.05 0.34
CA ILE A 97 15.29 -4.16 0.78
C ILE A 97 16.20 -4.88 1.78
N ALA A 98 15.65 -5.62 2.75
CA ALA A 98 16.43 -6.39 3.72
C ALA A 98 17.28 -7.49 3.05
N ILE A 99 16.68 -8.24 2.10
CA ILE A 99 17.40 -9.25 1.30
C ILE A 99 18.51 -8.58 0.48
N ASN A 100 18.23 -7.42 -0.10
CA ASN A 100 19.20 -6.66 -0.89
C ASN A 100 20.43 -6.27 -0.07
N ILE A 101 20.20 -5.69 1.12
CA ILE A 101 21.25 -5.32 2.08
C ILE A 101 22.05 -6.57 2.47
N TYR A 102 21.38 -7.69 2.78
CA TYR A 102 22.05 -8.95 3.10
C TYR A 102 22.96 -9.44 1.96
N LEU A 103 22.49 -9.43 0.72
CA LEU A 103 23.27 -9.87 -0.45
C LEU A 103 24.48 -8.97 -0.72
N VAL A 104 24.34 -7.66 -0.51
CA VAL A 104 25.43 -6.70 -0.68
C VAL A 104 26.51 -6.90 0.40
N PHE A 105 26.12 -6.96 1.67
CA PHE A 105 27.08 -7.04 2.77
C PHE A 105 27.72 -8.42 2.95
N PHE A 106 26.92 -9.50 2.93
CA PHE A 106 27.41 -10.85 3.23
C PHE A 106 27.86 -11.62 2.00
N ARG A 107 27.15 -11.48 0.87
CA ARG A 107 27.43 -12.25 -0.35
C ARG A 107 28.24 -11.47 -1.39
N ARG A 108 28.55 -10.20 -1.12
CA ARG A 108 29.28 -9.26 -2.00
C ARG A 108 28.83 -9.37 -3.46
N TYR A 109 27.51 -9.39 -3.67
CA TYR A 109 26.95 -9.48 -5.01
C TYR A 109 27.32 -8.26 -5.86
N ASP A 110 27.65 -8.50 -7.13
CA ASP A 110 27.97 -7.46 -8.09
C ASP A 110 26.73 -6.66 -8.49
N ALA A 111 26.87 -5.36 -8.73
CA ALA A 111 25.78 -4.43 -9.01
C ALA A 111 24.98 -4.84 -10.26
N GLN A 112 25.62 -5.48 -11.24
CA GLN A 112 24.94 -6.01 -12.44
C GLN A 112 23.98 -7.16 -12.12
N ARG A 113 24.36 -8.08 -11.23
CA ARG A 113 23.49 -9.19 -10.80
C ARG A 113 22.31 -8.67 -10.00
N LEU A 114 22.54 -7.69 -9.13
CA LEU A 114 21.48 -7.07 -8.34
C LEU A 114 20.45 -6.31 -9.18
N LYS A 115 20.87 -5.66 -10.28
CA LYS A 115 19.93 -5.03 -11.23
C LYS A 115 18.99 -6.05 -11.91
N GLY A 116 19.47 -7.27 -12.16
CA GLY A 116 18.63 -8.35 -12.70
C GLY A 116 17.50 -8.76 -11.75
N LEU A 117 17.71 -8.64 -10.43
CA LEU A 117 16.69 -8.96 -9.44
C LEU A 117 15.59 -7.89 -9.34
N TYR A 118 15.79 -6.68 -9.85
CA TYR A 118 14.81 -5.60 -9.74
C TYR A 118 13.47 -5.94 -10.37
N TRP A 119 13.48 -6.59 -11.52
CA TRP A 119 12.25 -6.99 -12.18
C TRP A 119 11.53 -8.09 -11.39
N ILE A 120 12.28 -9.00 -10.78
CA ILE A 120 11.75 -10.04 -9.89
C ILE A 120 11.12 -9.40 -8.64
N TYR A 121 11.80 -8.45 -7.99
CA TYR A 121 11.26 -7.71 -6.86
C TYR A 121 10.00 -6.94 -7.24
N GLY A 122 10.00 -6.23 -8.37
CA GLY A 122 8.81 -5.54 -8.85
C GLY A 122 7.63 -6.48 -9.10
N LEU A 123 7.89 -7.65 -9.70
CA LEU A 123 6.86 -8.64 -10.02
C LEU A 123 6.31 -9.32 -8.77
N ILE A 124 7.15 -9.63 -7.79
CA ILE A 124 6.72 -10.22 -6.51
C ILE A 124 5.99 -9.17 -5.66
N CYS A 125 6.59 -8.00 -5.44
CA CYS A 125 6.08 -6.98 -4.53
C CYS A 125 4.81 -6.30 -5.05
N TYR A 126 4.59 -6.20 -6.36
CA TYR A 126 3.32 -5.69 -6.91
C TYR A 126 2.39 -6.77 -7.44
N GLY A 127 2.92 -7.84 -8.04
CA GLY A 127 2.10 -8.88 -8.67
C GLY A 127 1.33 -9.73 -7.66
N LEU A 128 1.96 -10.19 -6.58
CA LEU A 128 1.26 -10.94 -5.52
C LEU A 128 0.08 -10.15 -4.91
N PRO A 129 0.28 -8.89 -4.44
CA PRO A 129 -0.83 -8.12 -3.91
C PRO A 129 -1.85 -7.71 -4.98
N PHE A 130 -1.45 -7.55 -6.23
CA PHE A 130 -2.39 -7.32 -7.32
C PHE A 130 -3.30 -8.53 -7.55
N ILE A 131 -2.74 -9.75 -7.50
CA ILE A 131 -3.51 -11.00 -7.63
C ILE A 131 -4.47 -11.15 -6.46
N SER A 132 -4.05 -10.88 -5.22
CA SER A 132 -4.94 -10.98 -4.05
C SER A 132 -6.05 -9.93 -4.09
N ALA A 133 -5.75 -8.70 -4.50
CA ALA A 133 -6.74 -7.63 -4.65
C ALA A 133 -7.72 -7.92 -5.80
N LEU A 134 -7.24 -8.44 -6.94
CA LEU A 134 -8.09 -8.93 -8.04
C LEU A 134 -8.97 -10.08 -7.61
N PHE A 135 -8.45 -11.03 -6.83
CA PHE A 135 -9.24 -12.14 -6.32
C PHE A 135 -10.40 -11.63 -5.46
N CYS A 136 -10.15 -10.70 -4.53
CA CYS A 136 -11.23 -10.07 -3.76
C CYS A 136 -12.18 -9.22 -4.63
N LEU A 137 -11.71 -8.60 -5.71
CA LEU A 137 -12.57 -7.83 -6.62
C LEU A 137 -13.46 -8.72 -7.50
N LEU A 138 -12.95 -9.88 -7.93
CA LEU A 138 -13.60 -10.80 -8.86
C LEU A 138 -14.41 -11.89 -8.15
N TYR A 139 -14.03 -12.26 -6.93
CA TYR A 139 -14.75 -13.25 -6.15
C TYR A 139 -16.12 -12.70 -5.75
N ARG A 140 -17.13 -13.15 -6.50
CA ARG A 140 -18.53 -12.80 -6.31
C ARG A 140 -19.22 -13.98 -5.63
N ASP A 141 -19.50 -13.82 -4.35
CA ASP A 141 -20.27 -14.80 -3.62
C ASP A 141 -21.75 -14.68 -4.04
N LYS A 142 -22.35 -15.77 -4.51
CA LYS A 142 -23.76 -15.81 -4.96
C LYS A 142 -24.76 -15.46 -3.84
N THR A 143 -24.33 -15.51 -2.58
CA THR A 143 -25.15 -15.24 -1.40
C THR A 143 -24.81 -13.94 -0.67
N ARG A 144 -23.61 -13.35 -0.88
CA ARG A 144 -23.13 -12.16 -0.14
C ARG A 144 -22.74 -10.96 -1.01
N GLY A 145 -22.80 -11.05 -2.34
CA GLY A 145 -22.46 -9.93 -3.23
C GLY A 145 -20.96 -9.82 -3.53
N LYS A 146 -20.49 -8.62 -3.87
CA LYS A 146 -19.05 -8.34 -4.12
C LYS A 146 -18.34 -8.17 -2.78
N ILE A 147 -17.14 -8.75 -2.59
CA ILE A 147 -16.36 -8.56 -1.34
C ILE A 147 -16.03 -7.08 -1.09
N TYR A 148 -15.76 -6.32 -2.15
CA TYR A 148 -15.68 -4.86 -2.10
C TYR A 148 -17.05 -4.22 -2.40
N GLY A 149 -18.09 -4.52 -1.61
CA GLY A 149 -19.43 -3.96 -1.74
C GLY A 149 -20.41 -4.46 -0.67
N GLU A 150 -21.42 -3.65 -0.35
CA GLU A 150 -22.47 -3.82 0.68
C GLU A 150 -22.07 -4.52 2.00
N ALA A 151 -21.83 -3.71 3.04
CA ALA A 151 -21.84 -4.16 4.44
C ALA A 151 -23.26 -4.42 4.99
N THR A 152 -24.31 -4.28 4.17
CA THR A 152 -25.73 -4.28 4.55
C THR A 152 -26.47 -5.59 4.35
N VAL A 153 -25.89 -6.62 3.71
CA VAL A 153 -26.50 -7.96 3.71
C VAL A 153 -26.24 -8.67 5.04
N SER A 154 -26.88 -8.16 6.09
CA SER A 154 -27.26 -8.95 7.25
C SER A 154 -28.11 -10.11 6.74
N PRO A 155 -27.67 -11.38 6.83
CA PRO A 155 -28.63 -12.46 6.76
C PRO A 155 -29.44 -12.35 8.06
N LEU A 156 -30.73 -12.07 7.91
CA LEU A 156 -31.74 -12.30 8.93
C LEU A 156 -31.41 -13.53 9.76
N LEU A 157 -31.14 -13.31 11.06
CA LEU A 157 -31.49 -14.21 12.15
C LEU A 157 -31.66 -13.39 13.42
#